data_AF-A0A949HH90-F1
#
_entry.id   AF-A0A949HH90-F1
#
_cell.length_a   1.000
_cell.length_b   1.000
_cell.length_c   1.000
_cell.angle_alpha   90.00
_cell.angle_beta   90.00
_cell.angle_gamma   90.00
#
_symmetry.space_group_name_H-M   'P 1'
#
loop_
_entity.id
_entity.type
_entity.pdbx_description
1 polymer ?
#
loop_
_entity_poly.entity_id
_entity_poly.type
_entity_poly.pdbx_seq_one_letter_code
_entity_poly.pdbx_strand_id
1 'polypeptide(L)'
;MPAVRNRQADISLPEPPVARARRPVVLGTLALRPDPTAEQMAINSCLDSGSPLVIVNSVQLPPYPTTMMVGGLGAMVLPHEDDREAVAECADRIASLGIEVETVGLFTPRPVRALLDFAGRRSPGLLIFGPLLSKVGRLKMRRASRRIRRDATCLVWVAPDG
;
A
#
# COMPACT_ATOMS: atom_id res chain seq x y z
N MET A 1 -47.74 21.04 43.25
CA MET A 1 -46.95 21.36 42.05
C MET A 1 -46.14 20.12 41.65
N PRO A 2 -46.62 19.24 40.75
CA PRO A 2 -45.82 18.10 40.32
C PRO A 2 -44.92 18.51 39.16
N ALA A 3 -43.62 18.24 39.32
CA ALA A 3 -42.57 18.58 38.37
C ALA A 3 -42.71 17.79 37.06
N VAL A 4 -42.68 18.52 35.94
CA VAL A 4 -42.65 17.97 34.58
C VAL A 4 -41.31 17.25 34.39
N ARG A 5 -41.32 15.91 34.43
CA ARG A 5 -40.14 15.10 34.09
C ARG A 5 -39.93 15.11 32.58
N ASN A 6 -38.75 15.60 32.21
CA ASN A 6 -38.24 15.77 30.86
C ASN A 6 -38.21 14.43 30.08
N ARG A 7 -38.86 14.36 28.92
CA ARG A 7 -38.99 13.18 28.03
C ARG A 7 -37.83 13.01 27.03
N GLN A 8 -36.66 13.61 27.27
CA GLN A 8 -35.60 13.71 26.27
C GLN A 8 -34.55 12.58 26.26
N ALA A 9 -34.79 11.44 26.90
CA ALA A 9 -33.76 10.41 27.09
C ALA A 9 -33.70 9.29 26.02
N ASP A 10 -34.55 9.27 25.00
CA ASP A 10 -34.56 8.17 24.00
C ASP A 10 -34.45 8.67 22.56
N ILE A 11 -33.40 9.44 22.27
CA ILE A 11 -32.95 9.60 20.88
C ILE A 11 -31.65 8.81 20.74
N SER A 12 -31.79 7.49 20.64
CA SER A 12 -30.72 6.65 20.13
C SER A 12 -30.50 7.06 18.67
N LEU A 13 -29.41 7.76 18.37
CA LEU A 13 -28.97 7.94 17.00
C LEU A 13 -28.79 6.53 16.41
N PRO A 14 -29.33 6.23 15.21
CA PRO A 14 -29.07 4.95 14.58
C PRO A 14 -27.56 4.78 14.46
N GLU A 15 -27.03 3.66 14.98
CA GLU A 15 -25.64 3.28 14.73
C GLU A 15 -25.43 3.34 13.21
N PRO A 16 -24.36 4.02 12.75
CA PRO A 16 -24.11 4.11 11.32
C PRO A 16 -24.08 2.68 10.78
N PRO A 17 -24.76 2.41 9.65
CA PRO A 17 -24.73 1.08 9.05
C PRO A 17 -23.26 0.69 8.92
N VAL A 18 -22.90 -0.49 9.43
CA VAL A 18 -21.54 -1.03 9.33
C VAL A 18 -21.19 -1.03 7.86
N ALA A 19 -20.50 0.01 7.41
CA ALA A 19 -20.12 0.17 6.02
C ALA A 19 -19.34 -1.09 5.71
N ARG A 20 -19.77 -1.87 4.72
CA ARG A 20 -18.96 -2.97 4.20
C ARG A 20 -17.58 -2.37 3.98
N ALA A 21 -16.61 -2.78 4.79
CA ALA A 21 -15.30 -2.15 4.79
C ALA A 21 -14.78 -2.23 3.35
N ARG A 22 -14.67 -1.06 2.70
CA ARG A 22 -14.30 -0.99 1.29
C ARG A 22 -12.93 -1.62 1.18
N ARG A 23 -12.82 -2.68 0.37
CA ARG A 23 -11.55 -3.40 0.24
C ARG A 23 -10.52 -2.42 -0.30
N PRO A 24 -9.37 -2.23 0.38
CA PRO A 24 -8.41 -1.21 -0.01
C PRO A 24 -7.84 -1.48 -1.40
N VAL A 25 -7.40 -0.41 -2.07
CA VAL A 25 -6.50 -0.51 -3.21
C VAL A 25 -5.08 -0.56 -2.66
N VAL A 26 -4.26 -1.50 -3.12
CA VAL A 26 -2.86 -1.62 -2.71
C VAL A 26 -1.96 -1.21 -3.87
N LEU A 27 -1.09 -0.24 -3.66
CA LEU A 27 -0.03 0.16 -4.59
C LEU A 27 1.30 -0.41 -4.10
N GLY A 28 1.77 -1.49 -4.73
CA GLY A 28 3.03 -2.14 -4.41
C GLY A 28 4.20 -1.60 -5.23
N THR A 29 5.26 -1.15 -4.54
CA THR A 29 6.53 -0.73 -5.14
C THR A 29 7.69 -1.63 -4.68
N LEU A 30 8.86 -1.47 -5.31
CA LEU A 30 10.10 -2.18 -4.97
C LEU A 30 11.22 -1.18 -4.66
N ALA A 31 11.32 -0.77 -3.40
CA ALA A 31 12.36 0.11 -2.81
C ALA A 31 12.38 1.57 -3.29
N LEU A 32 11.48 1.96 -4.19
CA LEU A 32 11.56 3.23 -4.90
C LEU A 32 10.17 3.85 -5.03
N ARG A 33 10.15 5.12 -5.45
CA ARG A 33 8.94 5.85 -5.87
C ARG A 33 8.04 4.99 -6.77
N PRO A 34 6.71 5.07 -6.67
CA PRO A 34 5.83 4.40 -7.62
C PRO A 34 6.06 4.89 -9.05
N ASP A 35 5.88 4.01 -10.02
CA ASP A 35 5.79 4.41 -11.42
C ASP A 35 4.61 5.38 -11.61
N PRO A 36 4.76 6.49 -12.36
CA PRO A 36 3.68 7.47 -12.53
C PRO A 36 2.38 6.91 -13.10
N THR A 37 2.47 5.88 -13.97
CA THR A 37 1.26 5.23 -14.52
C THR A 37 0.54 4.41 -13.47
N ALA A 38 1.28 3.79 -12.55
CA ALA A 38 0.73 3.07 -11.42
C ALA A 38 0.14 4.03 -10.37
N GLU A 39 0.79 5.16 -10.12
CA GLU A 39 0.28 6.25 -9.26
C GLU A 39 -1.10 6.72 -9.79
N GLN A 40 -1.19 7.04 -11.09
CA GLN A 40 -2.44 7.49 -11.69
C GLN A 40 -3.55 6.42 -11.66
N MET A 41 -3.21 5.17 -11.95
CA MET A 41 -4.19 4.07 -11.87
C MET A 41 -4.71 3.90 -10.44
N ALA A 42 -3.85 4.04 -9.42
CA ALA A 42 -4.24 3.96 -8.02
C ALA A 42 -5.19 5.09 -7.63
N ILE A 43 -4.86 6.32 -8.03
CA ILE A 43 -5.72 7.50 -7.79
C ILE A 43 -7.09 7.27 -8.42
N ASN A 44 -7.16 6.94 -9.72
CA ASN A 44 -8.43 6.73 -10.41
C ASN A 44 -9.25 5.62 -9.75
N SER A 45 -8.61 4.49 -9.42
CA SER A 45 -9.28 3.36 -8.76
C SER A 45 -9.83 3.73 -7.38
N CYS A 46 -9.09 4.52 -6.60
CA CYS A 46 -9.54 5.00 -5.30
C CYS A 46 -10.69 5.99 -5.42
N LEU A 47 -10.66 6.91 -6.38
CA LEU A 47 -11.75 7.86 -6.61
C LEU A 47 -13.02 7.15 -7.09
N ASP A 48 -12.88 6.21 -8.04
CA ASP A 48 -14.01 5.47 -8.62
C ASP A 48 -14.68 4.54 -7.60
N SER A 49 -13.89 3.86 -6.78
CA SER A 49 -14.40 2.91 -5.77
C SER A 49 -14.70 3.56 -4.41
N GLY A 50 -14.16 4.75 -4.18
CA GLY A 50 -14.10 5.42 -2.88
C GLY A 50 -13.39 4.60 -1.80
N SER A 51 -12.46 3.72 -2.19
CA SER A 51 -11.70 2.85 -1.26
C SER A 51 -10.40 3.53 -0.82
N PRO A 52 -9.91 3.26 0.41
CA PRO A 52 -8.63 3.78 0.87
C PRO A 52 -7.47 3.18 0.06
N LEU A 53 -6.36 3.91 0.01
CA LEU A 53 -5.12 3.49 -0.64
C LEU A 53 -4.10 3.03 0.39
N VAL A 54 -3.48 1.88 0.15
CA VAL A 54 -2.32 1.41 0.93
C VAL A 54 -1.10 1.35 0.00
N ILE A 55 -0.10 2.19 0.24
CA ILE A 55 1.16 2.20 -0.49
C ILE A 55 2.14 1.28 0.23
N VAL A 56 2.54 0.19 -0.43
CA VAL A 56 3.44 -0.82 0.13
C VAL A 56 4.79 -0.73 -0.56
N ASN A 57 5.75 -0.10 0.11
CA ASN A 57 7.13 -0.05 -0.35
C ASN A 57 7.91 -1.28 0.12
N SER A 58 8.16 -2.22 -0.80
CA SER A 58 8.86 -3.47 -0.48
C SER A 58 10.35 -3.36 -0.80
N VAL A 59 11.16 -3.25 0.23
CA VAL A 59 12.61 -3.05 0.14
C VAL A 59 13.33 -4.39 0.30
N GLN A 60 14.20 -4.70 -0.65
CA GLN A 60 15.00 -5.91 -0.58
C GLN A 60 16.16 -5.72 0.39
N LEU A 61 16.18 -6.47 1.49
CA LEU A 61 17.31 -6.45 2.42
C LEU A 61 18.56 -7.05 1.74
N PRO A 62 19.68 -6.30 1.67
CA PRO A 62 20.95 -6.85 1.22
C PRO A 62 21.47 -7.93 2.18
N PRO A 63 22.13 -8.99 1.68
CA PRO A 63 22.70 -10.04 2.53
C PRO A 63 24.04 -9.62 3.13
N TYR A 64 24.06 -8.57 3.98
CA TYR A 64 25.27 -8.11 4.69
C TYR A 64 25.24 -8.51 6.17
N PRO A 65 25.69 -9.73 6.53
CA PRO A 65 25.62 -10.22 7.89
C PRO A 65 26.41 -9.34 8.88
N THR A 66 27.53 -8.76 8.44
CA THR A 66 28.37 -7.89 9.29
C THR A 66 27.66 -6.57 9.63
N THR A 67 26.97 -5.95 8.67
CA THR A 67 26.18 -4.72 8.91
C THR A 67 25.01 -4.99 9.84
N MET A 68 24.40 -6.18 9.73
CA MET A 68 23.31 -6.63 10.61
C MET A 68 23.75 -6.73 12.08
N MET A 69 24.97 -7.22 12.34
CA MET A 69 25.52 -7.35 13.70
C MET A 69 25.86 -6.01 14.35
N VAL A 70 26.20 -4.99 13.57
CA VAL A 70 26.69 -3.70 14.08
C VAL A 70 25.59 -2.64 14.20
N GLY A 71 24.61 -2.62 13.27
CA GLY A 71 23.60 -1.54 13.21
C GLY A 71 22.13 -1.97 13.27
N GLY A 72 21.84 -3.27 13.38
CA GLY A 72 20.46 -3.80 13.39
C GLY A 72 19.74 -3.71 12.03
N LEU A 73 18.47 -4.14 11.98
CA LEU A 73 17.67 -4.23 10.73
C LEU A 73 17.51 -2.87 10.02
N GLY A 74 17.46 -1.76 10.77
CA GLY A 74 17.31 -0.41 10.22
C GLY A 74 18.57 0.14 9.55
N ALA A 75 19.76 -0.36 9.90
CA ALA A 75 21.03 0.03 9.29
C ALA A 75 21.41 -0.81 8.06
N MET A 76 20.59 -1.80 7.72
CA MET A 76 20.82 -2.69 6.58
C MET A 76 20.43 -2.08 5.22
N VAL A 77 19.70 -0.97 5.26
CA VAL A 77 19.25 -0.24 4.07
C VAL A 77 19.75 1.18 4.22
N LEU A 78 20.65 1.58 3.34
CA LEU A 78 21.17 2.95 3.34
C LEU A 78 20.01 3.91 2.99
N PRO A 79 19.98 5.14 3.51
CA PRO A 79 18.90 6.09 3.24
C PRO A 79 18.62 6.39 1.75
N HIS A 80 19.57 6.10 0.86
CA HIS A 80 19.43 6.23 -0.59
C HIS A 80 19.01 4.93 -1.31
N GLU A 81 18.97 3.80 -0.61
CA GLU A 81 18.51 2.51 -1.12
C GLU A 81 17.01 2.31 -0.95
N ASP A 82 16.36 3.21 -0.21
CA ASP A 82 14.93 3.22 0.05
C ASP A 82 14.45 4.66 -0.07
N ASP A 83 13.77 4.98 -1.18
CA ASP A 83 13.20 6.31 -1.45
C ASP A 83 11.98 6.59 -0.55
N ARG A 84 12.08 6.38 0.77
CA ARG A 84 10.98 6.60 1.73
C ARG A 84 10.42 8.00 1.64
N GLU A 85 11.30 8.98 1.46
CA GLU A 85 10.92 10.38 1.32
C GLU A 85 10.08 10.58 0.06
N ALA A 86 10.49 10.03 -1.08
CA ALA A 86 9.71 10.12 -2.32
C ALA A 86 8.37 9.37 -2.24
N VAL A 87 8.31 8.27 -1.45
CA VAL A 87 7.06 7.55 -1.16
C VAL A 87 6.15 8.37 -0.25
N ALA A 88 6.71 9.04 0.77
CA ALA A 88 5.97 9.94 1.64
C ALA A 88 5.42 11.14 0.87
N GLU A 89 6.23 11.80 0.04
CA GLU A 89 5.78 12.89 -0.84
C GLU A 89 4.68 12.44 -1.81
N CYS A 90 4.76 11.20 -2.32
CA CYS A 90 3.71 10.62 -3.15
C CYS A 90 2.42 10.42 -2.33
N ALA A 91 2.54 9.88 -1.12
CA ALA A 91 1.41 9.70 -0.22
C ALA A 91 0.74 11.04 0.13
N ASP A 92 1.51 12.06 0.47
CA ASP A 92 1.01 13.41 0.80
C ASP A 92 0.27 14.03 -0.39
N ARG A 93 0.83 13.88 -1.60
CA ARG A 93 0.18 14.35 -2.83
C ARG A 93 -1.16 13.65 -3.04
N ILE A 94 -1.21 12.33 -2.91
CA ILE A 94 -2.46 11.57 -3.07
C ILE A 94 -3.46 11.93 -1.96
N ALA A 95 -3.01 12.07 -0.73
CA ALA A 95 -3.84 12.46 0.41
C ALA A 95 -4.46 13.85 0.22
N SER A 96 -3.74 14.79 -0.41
CA SER A 96 -4.27 16.11 -0.76
C SER A 96 -5.45 16.08 -1.74
N LEU A 97 -5.68 14.94 -2.43
CA LEU A 97 -6.86 14.70 -3.28
C LEU A 97 -8.06 14.19 -2.47
N GLY A 98 -7.96 14.09 -1.14
CA GLY A 98 -9.02 13.61 -0.25
C GLY A 98 -9.10 12.08 -0.14
N ILE A 99 -8.08 11.37 -0.61
CA ILE A 99 -7.98 9.91 -0.49
C ILE A 99 -7.34 9.57 0.86
N GLU A 100 -7.91 8.62 1.61
CA GLU A 100 -7.27 8.08 2.81
C GLU A 100 -6.07 7.21 2.39
N VAL A 101 -4.85 7.60 2.80
CA VAL A 101 -3.60 6.94 2.41
C VAL A 101 -2.89 6.36 3.63
N GLU A 102 -2.56 5.08 3.57
CA GLU A 102 -1.69 4.37 4.52
C GLU A 102 -0.37 4.00 3.83
N THR A 103 0.78 4.27 4.45
CA THR A 103 2.10 3.86 3.93
C THR A 103 2.70 2.73 4.76
N VAL A 104 3.19 1.68 4.09
CA VAL A 104 3.75 0.49 4.73
C VAL A 104 5.11 0.16 4.12
N GLY A 105 6.15 0.13 4.95
CA GLY A 105 7.48 -0.34 4.55
C GLY A 105 7.68 -1.82 4.86
N LEU A 106 8.01 -2.62 3.86
CA LEU A 106 8.32 -4.06 4.01
C LEU A 106 9.80 -4.32 3.74
N PHE A 107 10.57 -4.59 4.80
CA PHE A 107 11.99 -4.93 4.72
C PHE A 107 12.17 -6.44 4.70
N THR A 108 12.60 -7.00 3.58
CA THR A 108 12.63 -8.47 3.42
C THR A 108 13.65 -8.93 2.38
N PRO A 109 14.24 -10.13 2.53
CA PRO A 109 15.03 -10.73 1.45
C PRO A 109 14.18 -11.11 0.22
N ARG A 110 12.84 -11.21 0.35
CA ARG A 110 11.93 -11.69 -0.69
C ARG A 110 10.75 -10.72 -0.88
N PRO A 111 10.96 -9.54 -1.48
CA PRO A 111 9.96 -8.45 -1.52
C PRO A 111 8.65 -8.85 -2.20
N VAL A 112 8.72 -9.54 -3.36
CA VAL A 112 7.50 -9.97 -4.07
C VAL A 112 6.67 -10.96 -3.24
N ARG A 113 7.31 -11.85 -2.48
CA ARG A 113 6.59 -12.80 -1.63
C ARG A 113 5.95 -12.08 -0.45
N ALA A 114 6.68 -11.17 0.20
CA ALA A 114 6.13 -10.39 1.30
C ALA A 114 4.96 -9.51 0.87
N LEU A 115 5.01 -8.92 -0.33
CA LEU A 115 3.90 -8.16 -0.90
C LEU A 115 2.65 -9.05 -1.10
N LEU A 116 2.83 -10.26 -1.62
CA LEU A 116 1.73 -11.23 -1.78
C LEU A 116 1.18 -11.69 -0.43
N ASP A 117 2.04 -11.97 0.54
CA ASP A 117 1.63 -12.34 1.90
C ASP A 117 0.86 -11.19 2.57
N PHE A 118 1.29 -9.95 2.37
CA PHE A 118 0.60 -8.74 2.84
C PHE A 118 -0.78 -8.60 2.19
N ALA A 119 -0.84 -8.69 0.86
CA ALA A 119 -2.10 -8.62 0.11
C ALA A 119 -3.06 -9.73 0.52
N GLY A 120 -2.58 -10.96 0.72
CA GLY A 120 -3.40 -12.08 1.20
C GLY A 120 -4.04 -11.82 2.56
N ARG A 121 -3.33 -11.15 3.48
CA ARG A 121 -3.85 -10.80 4.82
C ARG A 121 -4.81 -9.60 4.78
N ARG A 122 -4.48 -8.55 4.01
CA ARG A 122 -5.28 -7.33 3.92
C ARG A 122 -6.50 -7.49 3.01
N SER A 123 -6.50 -8.51 2.14
CA SER A 123 -7.57 -8.83 1.18
C SER A 123 -8.03 -7.61 0.35
N PRO A 124 -7.11 -6.95 -0.39
CA PRO A 124 -7.44 -5.77 -1.17
C PRO A 124 -8.40 -6.09 -2.32
N GLY A 125 -9.11 -5.05 -2.78
CA GLY A 125 -9.96 -5.15 -3.97
C GLY A 125 -9.13 -5.19 -5.24
N LEU A 126 -8.02 -4.44 -5.24
CA LEU A 126 -7.10 -4.28 -6.36
C LEU A 126 -5.66 -4.16 -5.84
N LEU A 127 -4.74 -4.92 -6.44
CA LEU A 127 -3.30 -4.80 -6.28
C LEU A 127 -2.69 -4.22 -7.55
N ILE A 128 -2.17 -3.00 -7.45
CA ILE A 128 -1.44 -2.31 -8.49
C ILE A 128 0.05 -2.53 -8.22
N PHE A 129 0.73 -3.21 -9.13
CA PHE A 129 2.17 -3.43 -9.03
C PHE A 129 2.89 -2.56 -10.06
N GLY A 130 3.56 -1.51 -9.58
CA GLY A 130 4.23 -0.54 -10.45
C GLY A 130 5.57 -0.05 -9.92
N PRO A 131 6.58 -0.92 -9.78
CA PRO A 131 7.93 -0.46 -9.49
C PRO A 131 8.56 0.20 -10.73
N LEU A 132 9.43 1.19 -10.53
CA LEU A 132 10.12 1.85 -11.64
C LEU A 132 10.97 0.85 -12.46
N LEU A 133 10.58 0.68 -13.73
CA LEU A 133 11.25 -0.21 -14.70
C LEU A 133 12.74 0.11 -14.87
N SER A 134 13.08 1.41 -14.89
CA SER A 134 14.44 1.90 -15.10
C SER A 134 15.41 1.46 -14.01
N LYS A 135 14.90 1.11 -12.83
CA LYS A 135 15.69 0.77 -11.65
C LYS A 135 15.65 -0.72 -11.31
N VAL A 136 14.51 -1.39 -11.55
CA VAL A 136 14.36 -2.83 -11.29
C VAL A 136 14.91 -3.70 -12.42
N GLY A 137 14.89 -3.19 -13.66
CA GLY A 137 15.31 -3.93 -14.85
C GLY A 137 14.23 -4.87 -15.41
N ARG A 138 14.20 -4.99 -16.75
CA ARG A 138 13.11 -5.67 -17.49
C ARG A 138 12.89 -7.13 -17.11
N LEU A 139 13.97 -7.90 -16.92
CA LEU A 139 13.86 -9.33 -16.59
C LEU A 139 13.31 -9.56 -15.18
N LYS A 140 13.80 -8.78 -14.20
CA LYS A 140 13.33 -8.86 -12.81
C LYS A 140 11.87 -8.41 -12.71
N MET A 141 11.50 -7.34 -13.43
CA MET A 141 10.11 -6.93 -13.59
C MET A 141 9.26 -8.07 -14.13
N ARG A 142 9.60 -8.62 -15.31
CA ARG A 142 8.82 -9.71 -15.93
C ARG A 142 8.63 -10.91 -15.01
N ARG A 143 9.67 -11.31 -14.26
CA ARG A 143 9.57 -12.39 -13.28
C ARG A 143 8.65 -12.03 -12.11
N ALA A 144 8.77 -10.81 -11.57
CA ALA A 144 7.92 -10.33 -10.48
C ALA A 144 6.45 -10.24 -10.91
N SER A 145 6.17 -9.60 -12.06
CA SER A 145 4.82 -9.46 -12.61
C SER A 145 4.17 -10.82 -12.88
N ARG A 146 4.90 -11.78 -13.47
CA ARG A 146 4.39 -13.14 -13.69
C ARG A 146 4.02 -13.82 -12.38
N ARG A 147 4.86 -13.68 -11.36
CA ARG A 147 4.61 -14.27 -10.05
C ARG A 147 3.39 -13.64 -9.38
N ILE A 148 3.27 -12.32 -9.41
CA ILE A 148 2.14 -11.61 -8.80
C ILE A 148 0.83 -11.98 -9.50
N ARG A 149 0.79 -11.98 -10.84
CA ARG A 149 -0.39 -12.39 -11.59
C ARG A 149 -0.81 -13.84 -11.34
N ARG A 150 0.13 -14.72 -11.00
CA ARG A 150 -0.14 -16.14 -10.71
C ARG A 150 -0.61 -16.36 -9.26
N ASP A 151 0.01 -15.66 -8.30
CA ASP A 151 -0.11 -15.99 -6.87
C ASP A 151 -1.05 -15.03 -6.11
N ALA A 152 -1.42 -13.88 -6.68
CA ALA A 152 -2.32 -12.93 -6.02
C ALA A 152 -3.77 -13.44 -5.98
N THR A 153 -4.46 -13.19 -4.87
CA THR A 153 -5.86 -13.60 -4.63
C THR A 153 -6.88 -12.51 -4.99
N CYS A 154 -6.41 -11.37 -5.52
CA CYS A 154 -7.21 -10.19 -5.85
C CYS A 154 -6.99 -9.78 -7.31
N LEU A 155 -7.75 -8.77 -7.77
CA LEU A 155 -7.51 -8.18 -9.08
C LEU A 155 -6.11 -7.58 -9.11
N VAL A 156 -5.36 -7.81 -10.20
CA VAL A 156 -3.98 -7.32 -10.35
C VAL A 156 -3.88 -6.45 -11.59
N TRP A 157 -3.30 -5.27 -11.43
CA TRP A 157 -2.85 -4.41 -12.53
C TRP A 157 -1.34 -4.21 -12.43
N VAL A 158 -0.63 -4.17 -13.56
CA VAL A 158 0.85 -4.08 -13.58
C VAL A 158 1.30 -3.00 -14.57
N ALA A 159 2.04 -1.99 -14.10
CA ALA A 159 2.63 -0.97 -14.97
C ALA A 159 3.80 -1.53 -15.81
N PRO A 160 4.10 -0.93 -16.98
CA PRO A 160 3.42 0.20 -17.63
C PRO A 160 2.33 -0.21 -18.64
N ASP A 161 2.28 -1.48 -19.03
CA ASP A 161 1.46 -1.99 -20.15
C ASP A 161 0.12 -2.59 -19.68
N GLY A 162 -0.35 -2.21 -18.49
CA GLY A 162 -1.32 -2.97 -17.70
C GLY A 162 -2.61 -3.34 -18.43
#